data_AF-A0ABD0L2Q4-F1
#
_entry.id   AF-A0ABD0L2Q4-F1
#
_cell.length_a   1.000
_cell.length_b   1.000
_cell.length_c   1.000
_cell.angle_alpha   90.00
_cell.angle_beta   90.00
_cell.angle_gamma   90.00
#
_symmetry.space_group_name_H-M   'P 1'
#
loop_
_entity.id
_entity.type
_entity.pdbx_description
1 polymer ?
#
loop_
_entity_poly.entity_id
_entity_poly.type
_entity_poly.pdbx_seq_one_letter_code
_entity_poly.pdbx_strand_id
1 'polypeptide(L)' 'MSLNLSQVQDAKFAHPHGQEAWHEIIKYAEKVGAGLIVIGSRGQGKLRRTFLGSVSDSVLHHSHVPVLVCRNKDASD' A
#
# COMPACT_ATOMS: atom_id res chain seq x y z
N MET A 1 1.00 3.85 -18.60
CA MET A 1 0.72 2.40 -18.63
C MET A 1 -0.36 2.14 -17.60
N SER A 2 -1.62 2.06 -18.02
CA SER A 2 -2.75 1.80 -17.12
C SER A 2 -2.93 0.29 -16.97
N LEU A 3 -2.85 -0.22 -15.75
CA LEU A 3 -3.20 -1.61 -15.43
C LEU A 3 -4.72 -1.76 -15.52
N ASN A 4 -5.18 -2.73 -16.29
CA ASN A 4 -6.60 -3.06 -16.39
C ASN A 4 -6.95 -4.05 -15.28
N LEU A 5 -8.01 -3.78 -14.50
CA LEU A 5 -8.41 -4.64 -13.38
C LEU A 5 -8.79 -6.07 -13.82
N SER A 6 -9.12 -6.27 -15.10
CA SER A 6 -9.36 -7.59 -15.71
C SER A 6 -8.12 -8.49 -15.79
N GLN A 7 -6.91 -7.93 -15.58
CA GLN A 7 -5.66 -8.69 -15.57
C GLN A 7 -5.32 -9.28 -14.18
N VAL A 8 -6.05 -8.91 -13.13
CA VAL A 8 -5.83 -9.43 -11.77
C VAL A 8 -6.78 -10.59 -11.53
N GLN A 9 -6.33 -11.81 -11.81
CA GLN A 9 -7.18 -13.01 -11.74
C GLN A 9 -7.33 -13.58 -10.32
N ASP A 10 -6.41 -13.28 -9.40
CA ASP A 10 -6.37 -13.84 -8.03
C ASP A 10 -6.46 -12.78 -6.92
N ALA A 11 -7.23 -11.71 -7.13
CA ALA A 11 -7.46 -10.72 -6.09
C ALA A 11 -8.34 -11.28 -4.96
N LYS A 12 -7.79 -11.41 -3.77
CA LYS A 12 -8.57 -11.66 -2.54
C LYS A 12 -8.67 -10.37 -1.75
N PHE A 13 -9.90 -9.95 -1.48
CA PHE A 13 -10.14 -8.84 -0.57
C PHE A 13 -10.09 -9.34 0.87
N ALA A 14 -9.32 -8.65 1.69
CA ALA A 14 -9.24 -8.89 3.12
C ALA A 14 -9.62 -7.62 3.86
N HIS A 15 -10.30 -7.79 5.00
CA HIS A 15 -10.61 -6.71 5.92
C HIS A 15 -10.00 -7.05 7.28
N PRO A 16 -8.68 -6.84 7.46
CA PRO A 16 -8.05 -7.01 8.76
C PRO A 16 -8.63 -6.00 9.76
N HIS A 17 -8.88 -6.45 10.99
CA HIS A 17 -9.39 -5.60 12.06
C HIS A 17 -8.34 -5.49 13.17
N GLY A 18 -8.00 -4.26 13.54
CA GLY A 18 -7.06 -3.94 14.61
C GLY A 18 -7.06 -2.45 14.91
N GLN A 19 -6.29 -2.06 15.93
CA GLN A 19 -6.23 -0.65 16.37
C GLN A 19 -5.38 0.22 15.43
N GLU A 20 -4.39 -0.38 14.76
CA GLU A 20 -3.47 0.33 13.89
C GLU A 20 -3.40 -0.31 12.50
N ALA A 21 -3.71 0.47 11.47
CA ALA A 21 -3.78 -0.04 10.10
C ALA A 21 -2.44 -0.61 9.60
N TRP A 22 -1.32 0.05 9.94
CA TRP A 22 0.01 -0.39 9.50
C TRP A 22 0.37 -1.76 10.09
N HIS A 23 0.03 -1.99 11.36
CA HIS A 23 0.29 -3.24 12.05
C HIS A 23 -0.49 -4.39 11.42
N GLU A 24 -1.77 -4.18 11.15
CA GLU A 24 -2.61 -5.20 10.52
C GLU A 24 -2.19 -5.52 9.08
N ILE A 25 -1.64 -4.55 8.34
CA ILE A 25 -1.07 -4.80 7.01
C ILE A 25 0.12 -5.77 7.11
N ILE A 26 1.07 -5.53 8.01
CA ILE A 26 2.26 -6.39 8.18
C ILE A 26 1.84 -7.78 8.65
N LYS A 27 1.01 -7.85 9.69
CA LYS A 27 0.49 -9.11 10.23
C LYS A 27 -0.27 -9.93 9.19
N TYR A 28 -1.06 -9.27 8.34
CA TYR A 28 -1.75 -9.96 7.25
C TYR A 28 -0.77 -10.44 6.18
N ALA A 29 0.25 -9.64 5.83
CA ALA A 29 1.30 -10.02 4.90
C ALA A 29 2.06 -11.27 5.38
N GLU A 30 2.39 -11.35 6.67
CA GLU A 30 2.99 -12.54 7.29
C GLU A 30 2.04 -13.74 7.20
N LYS A 31 0.77 -13.56 7.57
CA LYS A 31 -0.25 -14.62 7.55
C LYS A 31 -0.40 -15.27 6.18
N VAL A 32 -0.26 -14.51 5.10
CA VAL A 32 -0.38 -15.02 3.72
C VAL A 32 0.95 -15.38 3.08
N GLY A 33 2.08 -15.20 3.80
CA GLY A 33 3.41 -15.42 3.26
C GLY A 33 3.75 -14.51 2.09
N ALA A 34 3.34 -13.23 2.14
CA ALA A 34 3.57 -12.27 1.08
C ALA A 34 5.06 -12.01 0.87
N GLY A 35 5.55 -12.09 -0.37
CA GLY A 35 6.93 -11.74 -0.71
C GLY A 35 7.19 -10.26 -0.97
N LEU A 36 6.11 -9.45 -1.08
CA LEU A 36 6.16 -8.01 -1.36
C LEU A 36 4.88 -7.36 -0.84
N ILE A 37 5.01 -6.21 -0.20
CA ILE A 37 3.88 -5.33 0.13
C ILE A 37 3.87 -4.18 -0.86
N VAL A 38 2.73 -3.92 -1.51
CA VAL A 38 2.53 -2.77 -2.40
C VAL A 38 1.53 -1.82 -1.75
N ILE A 39 1.94 -0.57 -1.56
CA ILE A 39 1.13 0.49 -0.95
C ILE A 39 1.13 1.75 -1.80
N GLY A 40 0.04 2.50 -1.76
CA GLY A 40 0.00 3.84 -2.33
C GLY A 40 0.69 4.86 -1.43
N SER A 41 1.31 5.88 -2.03
CA SER A 41 1.49 7.18 -1.37
C SER A 41 0.19 7.97 -1.58
N ARG A 42 -0.48 8.40 -0.49
CA ARG A 42 -1.77 9.13 -0.48
C ARG A 42 -2.10 9.93 -1.76
N GLY A 43 -3.36 9.87 -2.22
CA GLY A 43 -3.89 10.77 -3.26
C GLY A 43 -5.41 10.92 -3.21
N GLN A 44 -5.89 12.02 -2.62
CA GLN A 44 -7.19 12.71 -2.85
C GLN A 44 -7.20 14.11 -2.15
N GLY A 45 -6.12 14.89 -2.21
CA GLY A 45 -6.12 16.24 -1.61
C GLY A 45 -4.90 17.07 -1.97
N LYS A 46 -5.10 18.38 -2.15
CA LYS A 46 -4.10 19.42 -2.51
C LYS A 46 -2.99 19.63 -1.46
N LEU A 47 -2.66 18.62 -0.66
CA LEU A 47 -1.68 18.74 0.41
C LEU A 47 -0.37 18.04 0.03
N ARG A 48 0.52 18.87 -0.53
CA ARG A 48 1.98 18.74 -0.59
C ARG A 48 2.59 17.50 -1.25
N ARG A 49 3.23 17.80 -2.37
CA ARG A 49 4.12 17.05 -3.28
C ARG A 49 5.24 16.18 -2.67
N THR A 50 5.23 15.79 -1.39
CA THR A 50 6.42 15.14 -0.80
C THR A 50 6.26 14.30 0.46
N PHE A 51 5.07 14.07 1.02
CA PHE A 51 4.95 13.33 2.29
C PHE A 51 4.38 11.91 2.10
N LEU A 52 5.15 10.91 2.54
CA LEU A 52 4.68 9.55 2.74
C LEU A 52 3.55 9.56 3.79
N GLY A 53 2.47 8.81 3.55
CA GLY A 53 1.38 8.72 4.52
C GLY A 53 1.86 8.03 5.80
N SER A 54 1.31 8.37 6.97
CA SER A 54 1.72 7.77 8.25
C SER A 54 1.66 6.24 8.25
N VAL A 55 0.62 5.67 7.65
CA VAL A 55 0.52 4.20 7.49
C VAL A 55 1.65 3.68 6.60
N SER A 56 1.86 4.31 5.45
CA SER A 56 2.90 3.89 4.50
C SER A 56 4.29 3.98 5.11
N ASP A 57 4.55 5.04 5.89
CA ASP A 57 5.78 5.25 6.65
C ASP A 57 5.98 4.17 7.71
N SER A 58 4.97 3.90 8.53
CA SER A 58 5.05 2.84 9.54
C SER A 58 5.24 1.46 8.90
N VAL A 59 4.60 1.16 7.77
CA VAL A 59 4.83 -0.11 7.05
C VAL A 59 6.26 -0.20 6.52
N LEU A 60 6.82 0.86 5.93
CA LEU A 60 8.21 0.87 5.46
C LEU A 60 9.20 0.54 6.59
N HIS A 61 9.00 1.12 7.76
CA HIS A 61 9.94 0.99 8.88
C HIS A 61 9.86 -0.35 9.61
N HIS A 62 8.72 -1.04 9.55
CA HIS A 62 8.48 -2.24 10.36
C HIS A 62 8.27 -3.52 9.53
N SER A 63 8.17 -3.44 8.20
CA SER A 63 7.94 -4.63 7.38
C SER A 63 9.17 -5.55 7.34
N HIS A 64 8.92 -6.85 7.47
CA HIS A 64 9.92 -7.90 7.28
C HIS A 64 10.13 -8.29 5.82
N VAL A 65 9.35 -7.73 4.90
CA VAL A 65 9.42 -8.01 3.46
C VAL A 65 9.59 -6.71 2.68
N PRO A 66 10.09 -6.76 1.43
CA PRO A 66 10.19 -5.58 0.61
C PRO A 66 8.86 -4.82 0.51
N VAL A 67 8.93 -3.50 0.46
CA VAL A 67 7.75 -2.63 0.33
C VAL A 67 7.93 -1.71 -0.88
N LEU A 68 6.98 -1.74 -1.79
CA LEU A 68 6.91 -0.86 -2.97
C LEU A 68 5.88 0.24 -2.73
N VAL A 69 6.34 1.49 -2.79
CA VAL A 69 5.47 2.67 -2.71
C VAL A 69 5.14 3.18 -4.11
N CYS A 70 3.88 3.02 -4.49
CA CYS A 70 3.36 3.50 -5.76
C CYS A 70 2.93 4.97 -5.64
N ARG A 71 3.60 5.86 -6.38
CA ARG A 71 3.21 7.27 -6.54
C ARG A 71 2.23 7.39 -7.70
N ASN A 72 1.11 8.07 -7.48
CA ASN A 72 0.22 8.43 -8.58
C ASN A 72 0.88 9.54 -9.39
N LYS A 73 0.85 9.44 -10.72
CA LYS A 73 1.20 10.58 -11.56
C LYS A 73 0.00 11.54 -11.53
N ASP A 74 0.21 12.78 -11.08
CA ASP A 74 -0.81 13.82 -11.24
C ASP A 74 -1.20 13.91 -12.73
N ALA A 75 -2.49 14.03 -13.04
CA ALA A 75 -3.03 14.04 -14.40
C ALA A 75 -2.73 15.35 -15.17
N SER A 76 -1.57 15.97 -14.94
CA SER A 76 -1.15 17.24 -15.54
C SER A 76 0.19 17.14 -16.27
N ASP A 77 0.49 15.97 -16.84
CA ASP A 77 1.48 15.80 -17.91
C ASP A 77 0.75 15.84 -19.25
#